data_AF-A0A520EVS1-F1
#
_entry.id   AF-A0A520EVS1-F1
#
_cell.length_a   1.000
_cell.length_b   1.000
_cell.length_c   1.000
_cell.angle_alpha   90.00
_cell.angle_beta   90.00
_cell.angle_gamma   90.00
#
_symmetry.space_group_name_H-M   'P 1'
#
loop_
_entity.id
_entity.type
_entity.pdbx_description
1 polymer ?
#
loop_
_entity_poly.entity_id
_entity_poly.type
_entity_poly.pdbx_seq_one_letter_code
_entity_poly.pdbx_strand_id
1 'polypeptide(L)'
;MSRKGGAVPRPITRAEWQIVFATRDAEKGWTDLLATARNATVDAWDTLTREPTVQTRRLYQLKGDYAYGTYNGQNYARYQYKVTDGGRIWFFVDPAQKGAKIAGRVLLERCEPGHPKETE
;
A
#
# COMPACT_ATOMS: atom_id res chain seq x y z
N MET A 1 11.48 31.25 17.25
CA MET A 1 10.62 30.85 18.39
C MET A 1 10.10 29.44 18.15
N SER A 2 10.58 28.44 18.89
CA SER A 2 10.03 27.08 18.80
C SER A 2 8.61 27.09 19.38
N ARG A 3 7.60 26.77 18.56
CA ARG A 3 6.23 26.57 19.05
C ARG A 3 6.22 25.34 19.97
N LYS A 4 6.24 25.56 21.28
CA LYS A 4 5.87 24.51 22.26
C LYS A 4 4.46 24.03 21.92
N GLY A 5 4.26 22.71 21.82
CA GLY A 5 2.97 22.07 21.52
C GLY A 5 2.72 21.69 20.07
N GLY A 6 3.68 21.89 19.15
CA GLY A 6 3.57 21.36 17.78
C GLY A 6 3.72 19.84 17.74
N ALA A 7 2.95 19.18 16.86
CA ALA A 7 3.16 17.76 16.57
C ALA A 7 4.56 17.55 15.97
N VAL A 8 5.27 16.53 16.45
CA VAL A 8 6.58 16.15 15.91
C VAL A 8 6.35 15.42 14.59
N PRO A 9 6.92 15.86 13.46
CA PRO A 9 6.79 15.13 12.20
C PRO A 9 7.44 13.75 12.34
N ARG A 10 6.81 12.73 11.76
CA ARG A 10 7.35 11.36 11.78
C ARG A 10 8.73 11.36 11.10
N PRO A 11 9.80 10.93 11.79
CA PRO A 11 11.11 10.76 11.15
C PRO A 11 11.02 9.67 10.08
N ILE A 12 11.57 9.94 8.89
CA ILE A 12 11.64 8.98 7.78
C ILE A 12 13.03 8.36 7.72
N THR A 13 13.10 7.03 7.60
CA THR A 13 14.35 6.32 7.32
C THR A 13 14.49 6.03 5.83
N ARG A 14 15.74 5.90 5.34
CA ARG A 14 15.99 5.51 3.94
C ARG A 14 15.49 4.12 3.58
N ALA A 15 15.19 3.30 4.59
CA ALA A 15 14.60 1.98 4.40
C ALA A 15 13.09 2.01 4.16
N GLU A 16 12.42 3.14 4.39
CA GLU A 16 10.97 3.23 4.21
C GLU A 16 10.58 3.36 2.74
N TRP A 17 9.44 2.80 2.44
CA TRP A 17 8.77 2.88 1.16
C TRP A 17 7.72 3.97 1.17
N GLN A 18 7.67 4.74 0.09
CA GLN A 18 6.64 5.76 -0.10
C GLN A 18 5.42 5.13 -0.76
N ILE A 19 4.25 5.28 -0.14
CA ILE A 19 2.98 4.86 -0.74
C ILE A 19 2.43 5.99 -1.62
N VAL A 20 2.04 5.66 -2.85
CA VAL A 20 1.51 6.60 -3.85
C VAL A 20 0.32 5.96 -4.55
N PHE A 21 -0.71 6.73 -4.89
CA PHE A 21 -1.82 6.24 -5.71
C PHE A 21 -1.43 6.15 -7.18
N ALA A 22 -1.57 4.96 -7.78
CA ALA A 22 -1.40 4.77 -9.22
C ALA A 22 -2.66 5.15 -10.00
N THR A 23 -3.84 5.03 -9.38
CA THR A 23 -5.14 5.30 -10.01
C THR A 23 -6.04 6.12 -9.08
N ARG A 24 -7.02 6.84 -9.66
CA ARG A 24 -8.06 7.54 -8.90
C ARG A 24 -8.98 6.56 -8.16
N ASP A 25 -9.18 5.37 -8.72
CA ASP A 25 -9.98 4.32 -8.09
C ASP A 25 -9.30 3.79 -6.82
N ALA A 26 -7.97 3.69 -6.81
CA ALA A 26 -7.23 3.35 -5.60
C ALA A 26 -7.39 4.40 -4.50
N GLU A 27 -7.40 5.69 -4.85
CA GLU A 27 -7.63 6.78 -3.89
C GLU A 27 -9.03 6.70 -3.26
N LYS A 28 -10.06 6.49 -4.08
CA LYS A 28 -11.44 6.28 -3.60
C LYS A 28 -11.52 5.04 -2.71
N GLY A 29 -11.00 3.91 -3.19
CA GLY A 29 -11.04 2.65 -2.46
C GLY A 29 -10.25 2.68 -1.14
N TRP A 30 -9.17 3.45 -1.07
CA TRP A 30 -8.44 3.71 0.17
C TRP A 30 -9.28 4.49 1.19
N THR A 31 -10.03 5.48 0.71
CA THR A 31 -10.98 6.23 1.55
C THR A 31 -12.07 5.30 2.08
N ASP A 32 -12.61 4.41 1.25
CA ASP A 32 -13.62 3.43 1.65
C ASP A 32 -13.06 2.40 2.65
N LEU A 33 -11.81 1.96 2.47
CA LEU A 33 -11.09 1.13 3.44
C LEU A 33 -10.92 1.83 4.79
N LEU A 34 -10.55 3.11 4.81
CA LEU A 34 -10.46 3.89 6.04
C LEU A 34 -11.83 4.08 6.73
N ALA A 35 -12.91 4.16 5.96
CA ALA A 35 -14.26 4.30 6.49
C ALA A 35 -14.78 3.00 7.10
N THR A 36 -14.48 1.85 6.50
CA THR A 36 -15.05 0.54 6.86
C THR A 36 -14.13 -0.31 7.75
N ALA A 37 -12.81 -0.14 7.63
CA ALA A 37 -11.80 -0.98 8.27
C ALA A 37 -10.55 -0.16 8.67
N ARG A 38 -10.76 0.94 9.41
CA ARG A 38 -9.72 1.92 9.77
C ARG A 38 -8.44 1.29 10.33
N ASN A 39 -8.55 0.50 11.40
CA ASN A 39 -7.36 -0.05 12.08
C ASN A 39 -6.59 -1.00 11.16
N ALA A 40 -7.30 -1.89 10.44
CA ALA A 40 -6.67 -2.79 9.48
C ALA A 40 -5.99 -2.04 8.32
N THR A 41 -6.55 -0.89 7.92
CA THR A 41 -5.96 -0.02 6.89
C THR A 41 -4.70 0.68 7.40
N VAL A 42 -4.66 1.06 8.68
CA VAL A 42 -3.43 1.57 9.33
C VAL A 42 -2.36 0.47 9.37
N ASP A 43 -2.71 -0.76 9.76
CA ASP A 43 -1.76 -1.88 9.76
C ASP A 43 -1.22 -2.18 8.35
N ALA A 44 -2.08 -2.06 7.34
CA ALA A 44 -1.67 -2.17 5.93
C ALA A 44 -0.68 -1.06 5.55
N TRP A 45 -0.95 0.19 5.93
CA TRP A 45 -0.05 1.31 5.68
C TRP A 45 1.32 1.09 6.33
N ASP A 46 1.35 0.70 7.61
CA ASP A 46 2.59 0.43 8.35
C ASP A 46 3.38 -0.74 7.73
N THR A 47 2.70 -1.77 7.27
CA THR A 47 3.35 -2.91 6.60
C THR A 47 3.94 -2.50 5.26
N LEU A 48 3.18 -1.78 4.43
CA LEU A 48 3.61 -1.38 3.09
C LEU A 48 4.72 -0.33 3.11
N THR A 49 4.78 0.53 4.12
CA THR A 49 5.88 1.48 4.30
C THR A 49 7.17 0.80 4.79
N ARG A 50 7.07 -0.32 5.51
CA ARG A 50 8.23 -1.01 6.09
C ARG A 50 8.76 -2.15 5.22
N GLU A 51 7.90 -3.03 4.74
CA GLU A 51 8.28 -4.33 4.17
C GLU A 51 7.35 -4.80 3.02
N PRO A 52 7.12 -4.01 1.95
CA PRO A 52 6.10 -4.31 0.95
C PRO A 52 6.38 -5.54 0.07
N THR A 53 7.56 -6.16 0.21
CA THR A 53 7.96 -7.35 -0.54
C THR A 53 8.11 -8.61 0.32
N VAL A 54 8.00 -8.49 1.65
CA VAL A 54 8.13 -9.63 2.58
C VAL A 54 6.84 -10.45 2.56
N GLN A 55 6.92 -11.65 1.99
CA GLN A 55 5.76 -12.53 1.81
C GLN A 55 5.21 -13.02 3.17
N THR A 56 3.90 -12.88 3.36
CA THR A 56 3.14 -13.38 4.50
C THR A 56 1.82 -13.99 4.04
N ARG A 57 0.98 -14.46 4.99
CA ARG A 57 -0.38 -14.91 4.66
C ARG A 57 -1.28 -13.78 4.12
N ARG A 58 -0.96 -12.52 4.46
CA ARG A 58 -1.73 -11.34 4.05
C ARG A 58 -1.06 -10.59 2.90
N LEU A 59 0.26 -10.65 2.76
CA LEU A 59 1.01 -9.95 1.71
C LEU A 59 1.69 -10.96 0.81
N TYR A 60 1.37 -10.99 -0.49
CA TYR A 60 2.10 -11.84 -1.43
C TYR A 60 2.13 -11.28 -2.84
N GLN A 61 3.11 -11.74 -3.63
CA GLN A 61 3.13 -11.47 -5.06
C GLN A 61 2.09 -12.33 -5.77
N LEU A 62 1.37 -11.74 -6.73
CA LEU A 62 0.50 -12.51 -7.61
C LEU A 62 1.31 -13.42 -8.54
N LYS A 63 0.66 -14.40 -9.15
CA LYS A 63 1.30 -15.42 -10.00
C LYS A 63 0.67 -15.45 -11.39
N GLY A 64 1.37 -16.09 -12.33
CA GLY A 64 0.93 -16.20 -13.73
C GLY A 64 0.78 -14.83 -14.38
N ASP A 65 -0.26 -14.66 -15.18
CA ASP A 65 -0.52 -13.44 -15.95
C ASP A 65 -0.75 -12.20 -15.07
N TYR A 66 -1.06 -12.39 -13.79
CA TYR A 66 -1.25 -11.30 -12.84
C TYR A 66 0.01 -10.91 -12.07
N ALA A 67 1.11 -11.66 -12.20
CA ALA A 67 2.35 -11.43 -11.44
C ALA A 67 2.98 -10.06 -11.73
N TYR A 68 2.67 -9.50 -12.89
CA TYR A 68 3.15 -8.20 -13.32
C TYR A 68 2.00 -7.35 -13.89
N GLY A 69 2.19 -6.04 -13.92
CA GLY A 69 1.27 -5.10 -14.56
C GLY A 69 1.97 -3.82 -14.98
N THR A 70 1.34 -3.12 -15.92
CA THR A 70 1.90 -1.90 -16.50
C THR A 70 1.38 -0.66 -15.80
N TYR A 71 2.28 0.25 -15.43
CA TYR A 71 1.97 1.59 -14.95
C TYR A 71 2.88 2.60 -15.66
N ASN A 72 2.30 3.67 -16.22
CA ASN A 72 3.04 4.67 -17.00
C ASN A 72 3.99 4.07 -18.06
N GLY A 73 3.55 3.03 -18.76
CA GLY A 73 4.32 2.37 -19.83
C GLY A 73 5.45 1.44 -19.36
N GLN A 74 5.64 1.28 -18.04
CA GLN A 74 6.63 0.38 -17.47
C GLN A 74 5.96 -0.78 -16.74
N ASN A 75 6.57 -1.96 -16.81
CA ASN A 75 6.08 -3.17 -16.16
C ASN A 75 6.65 -3.30 -14.75
N TYR A 76 5.80 -3.62 -13.77
CA TYR A 76 6.16 -3.77 -12.38
C TYR A 76 5.62 -5.07 -11.80
N ALA A 77 6.33 -5.62 -10.81
CA ALA A 77 5.83 -6.76 -10.05
C ALA A 77 4.58 -6.34 -9.26
N ARG A 78 3.50 -7.11 -9.41
CA ARG A 78 2.21 -6.86 -8.75
C ARG A 78 2.04 -7.73 -7.52
N TYR A 79 1.67 -7.09 -6.43
CA TYR A 79 1.45 -7.68 -5.12
C TYR A 79 0.03 -7.43 -4.65
N GLN A 80 -0.38 -8.22 -3.68
CA GLN A 80 -1.67 -8.11 -3.01
C GLN A 80 -1.49 -8.13 -1.49
N TYR A 81 -2.15 -7.20 -0.81
CA TYR A 81 -2.27 -7.17 0.64
C TYR A 81 -3.73 -7.42 1.07
N LYS A 82 -3.97 -8.36 1.97
CA LYS A 82 -5.26 -8.70 2.54
C LYS A 82 -5.55 -7.83 3.78
N VAL A 83 -6.26 -6.72 3.58
CA VAL A 83 -6.62 -5.80 4.66
C VAL A 83 -7.57 -6.47 5.65
N THR A 84 -8.63 -7.09 5.13
CA THR A 84 -9.54 -7.96 5.89
C THR A 84 -9.71 -9.28 5.14
N ASP A 85 -10.65 -10.13 5.54
CA ASP A 85 -10.91 -11.37 4.81
C ASP A 85 -11.44 -11.09 3.39
N GLY A 86 -12.29 -10.07 3.25
CA GLY A 86 -12.81 -9.58 1.97
C GLY A 86 -12.03 -8.40 1.37
N GLY A 87 -11.38 -7.59 2.20
CA GLY A 87 -10.67 -6.39 1.79
C GLY A 87 -9.27 -6.66 1.24
N ARG A 88 -8.90 -5.95 0.19
CA ARG A 88 -7.69 -6.19 -0.60
C ARG A 88 -7.10 -4.88 -1.12
N ILE A 89 -5.77 -4.80 -1.13
CA ILE A 89 -5.01 -3.76 -1.81
C ILE A 89 -4.15 -4.45 -2.86
N TRP A 90 -4.23 -4.01 -4.10
CA TRP A 90 -3.32 -4.40 -5.18
C TRP A 90 -2.34 -3.25 -5.38
N PHE A 91 -1.07 -3.59 -5.48
CA PHE A 91 -0.03 -2.58 -5.64
C PHE A 91 1.13 -3.09 -6.48
N PHE A 92 1.83 -2.14 -7.08
CA PHE A 92 3.11 -2.38 -7.71
C PHE A 92 4.25 -1.98 -6.79
N VAL A 93 5.38 -2.68 -6.94
CA VAL A 93 6.63 -2.35 -6.27
C VAL A 93 7.58 -1.72 -7.27
N ASP A 94 8.01 -0.50 -6.97
CA ASP A 94 8.99 0.27 -7.74
C ASP A 94 10.21 0.60 -6.87
N PRO A 95 11.24 -0.28 -6.85
CA PRO A 95 12.43 -0.07 -6.03
C PRO A 95 13.20 1.18 -6.45
N ALA A 96 13.66 1.96 -5.48
CA ALA A 96 14.46 3.13 -5.77
C ALA A 96 15.88 2.74 -6.18
N GLN A 97 16.53 3.65 -6.91
CA GLN A 97 17.94 3.52 -7.25
C GLN A 97 18.83 3.61 -6.00
N LYS A 98 20.00 2.95 -6.06
CA LYS A 98 20.97 2.96 -4.96
C LYS A 98 21.34 4.40 -4.57
N GLY A 99 21.22 4.73 -3.28
CA GLY A 99 21.51 6.06 -2.75
C GLY A 99 20.30 7.00 -2.63
N ALA A 100 19.10 6.54 -3.03
CA ALA A 100 17.87 7.29 -2.79
C ALA A 100 17.56 7.51 -1.29
N LYS A 101 16.69 8.49 -1.02
CA LYS A 101 16.25 8.85 0.34
C LYS A 101 15.17 7.92 0.90
N ILE A 102 14.64 7.02 0.07
CA ILE A 102 13.61 6.02 0.39
C ILE A 102 14.00 4.71 -0.32
N ALA A 103 13.46 3.59 0.14
CA ALA A 103 13.74 2.27 -0.43
C ALA A 103 13.07 2.07 -1.80
N GLY A 104 11.95 2.75 -2.03
CA GLY A 104 11.18 2.66 -3.26
C GLY A 104 9.76 3.19 -3.07
N ARG A 105 8.93 2.96 -4.08
CA ARG A 105 7.52 3.33 -4.10
C ARG A 105 6.63 2.10 -4.11
N VAL A 106 5.55 2.17 -3.35
CA VAL A 106 4.41 1.26 -3.39
C VAL A 106 3.30 2.00 -4.14
N LEU A 107 3.00 1.55 -5.35
CA LEU A 107 2.04 2.19 -6.23
C LEU A 107 0.70 1.48 -6.10
N LEU A 108 -0.24 2.08 -5.37
CA LEU A 108 -1.56 1.50 -5.12
C LEU A 108 -2.38 1.51 -6.41
N GLU A 109 -2.59 0.32 -6.98
CA GLU A 109 -3.32 0.11 -8.23
C GLU A 109 -4.83 0.06 -7.97
N ARG A 110 -5.25 -0.70 -6.94
CA ARG A 110 -6.65 -0.88 -6.52
C ARG A 110 -6.70 -1.04 -5.01
N CYS A 111 -7.73 -0.48 -4.40
CA CYS A 111 -8.06 -0.64 -2.98
C CYS A 111 -9.52 -1.05 -2.89
N GLU A 112 -9.82 -2.17 -2.24
CA GLU A 112 -11.19 -2.68 -2.14
C GLU A 112 -11.50 -3.05 -0.69
N PRO A 113 -12.53 -2.47 -0.07
CA PRO A 113 -12.94 -2.82 1.30
C PRO A 113 -13.49 -4.24 1.46
N GLY A 114 -13.71 -4.95 0.35
CA GLY A 114 -14.49 -6.18 0.30
C GLY A 114 -15.97 -5.86 0.31
N HIS A 115 -16.78 -6.63 -0.40
CA HIS A 115 -18.23 -6.50 -0.25
C HIS A 115 -18.61 -6.93 1.17
N PRO A 116 -19.47 -6.16 1.87
CA PRO A 116 -20.06 -6.66 3.10
C PRO A 116 -20.68 -8.01 2.79
N LYS A 117 -20.42 -9.02 3.63
CA LYS A 117 -21.17 -10.26 3.56
C LYS A 117 -22.64 -9.87 3.66
N GLU A 118 -23.45 -10.22 2.66
CA GLU A 118 -24.89 -10.37 2.87
C GLU A 118 -25.02 -11.43 3.95
N THR A 119 -25.14 -10.99 5.19
CA THR A 119 -25.58 -11.85 6.29
C THR A 119 -27.10 -11.95 6.15
N GLU A 120 -27.54 -13.16 5.82
CA GLU A 120 -28.89 -13.68 6.12
C GLU A 120 -29.24 -13.54 7.61
#